data_AF-A0A524P836-F1
#
_entry.id   AF-A0A524P836-F1
#
_cell.length_a   1.000
_cell.length_b   1.000
_cell.length_c   1.000
_cell.angle_alpha   90.00
_cell.angle_beta   90.00
_cell.angle_gamma   90.00
#
_symmetry.space_group_name_H-M   'P 1'
#
loop_
_entity.id
_entity.type
_entity.pdbx_description
1 polymer ?
#
loop_
_entity_poly.entity_id
_entity_poly.type
_entity_poly.pdbx_seq_one_letter_code
_entity_poly.pdbx_strand_id
1 'polypeptide(L)'
;MDDLENDDSVEVLVITTIEPPQRGTDGRIIPLSSVTIDPTPEWRTTFTGRIVDGVLTTDPAEFVLGDIDLLVIFDRVLRLSDARLRATFTEVDHGAVRVDGLLSGWWSRENMLDTISQVVTAIGSNDGELACAFDTWADRSTDGETCNSMSMTFKVGAVSGFLTGFETAEE
;
A
#
# COMPACT_ATOMS: atom_id res chain seq x y z
N MET A 1 4.50 -10.83 16.38
CA MET A 1 3.14 -10.46 16.78
C MET A 1 2.63 -11.65 17.53
N ASP A 2 2.46 -11.44 18.83
CA ASP A 2 2.28 -12.53 19.76
C ASP A 2 0.82 -12.60 20.24
N ASP A 3 0.06 -11.51 20.05
CA ASP A 3 -1.38 -11.40 20.31
C ASP A 3 -2.04 -10.53 19.21
N LEU A 4 -3.15 -11.03 18.65
CA LEU A 4 -3.95 -10.33 17.63
C LEU A 4 -4.93 -9.32 18.24
N GLU A 5 -5.11 -9.33 19.56
CA GLU A 5 -6.01 -8.44 20.27
C GLU A 5 -5.27 -7.26 20.91
N ASN A 6 -4.13 -7.49 21.59
CA ASN A 6 -3.31 -6.42 22.15
C ASN A 6 -1.81 -6.70 22.03
N ASP A 7 -1.11 -5.87 21.26
CA ASP A 7 0.34 -5.97 21.08
C ASP A 7 0.94 -4.56 21.09
N ASP A 8 1.77 -4.27 22.10
CA ASP A 8 2.32 -2.94 22.34
C ASP A 8 3.31 -2.49 21.25
N SER A 9 3.88 -3.43 20.49
CA SER A 9 4.89 -3.16 19.47
C SER A 9 4.83 -4.17 18.33
N VAL A 10 4.29 -3.74 17.19
CA VAL A 10 4.25 -4.54 15.97
C VAL A 10 5.04 -3.91 14.84
N GLU A 11 5.64 -4.76 14.03
CA GLU A 11 6.23 -4.39 12.75
C GLU A 11 5.35 -4.94 11.62
N VAL A 12 5.03 -4.09 10.64
CA VAL A 12 4.23 -4.46 9.47
C VAL A 12 5.04 -4.20 8.22
N LEU A 13 5.41 -5.29 7.56
CA LEU A 13 6.16 -5.26 6.31
C LEU A 13 5.20 -5.42 5.13
N VAL A 14 5.14 -4.40 4.27
CA VAL A 14 4.40 -4.41 3.01
C VAL A 14 5.39 -4.57 1.87
N ILE A 15 5.20 -5.58 1.03
CA ILE A 15 6.09 -5.92 -0.09
C ILE A 15 5.24 -6.29 -1.31
N THR A 16 5.72 -5.93 -2.50
CA THR A 16 5.16 -6.39 -3.79
C THR A 16 5.46 -7.89 -4.00
N THR A 17 4.56 -8.60 -4.67
CA THR A 17 4.75 -10.00 -5.07
C THR A 17 4.89 -10.09 -6.58
N ILE A 18 5.68 -11.05 -7.08
CA ILE A 18 5.90 -11.27 -8.52
C ILE A 18 4.61 -11.74 -9.20
N GLU A 19 3.79 -12.48 -8.46
CA GLU A 19 2.56 -13.08 -8.95
C GLU A 19 1.36 -12.60 -8.12
N PRO A 20 0.20 -12.36 -8.77
CA PRO A 20 -1.02 -12.04 -8.03
C PRO A 20 -1.46 -13.25 -7.20
N PRO A 21 -2.09 -13.04 -6.03
CA PRO A 21 -2.54 -14.14 -5.20
C PRO A 21 -3.61 -14.96 -5.91
N GLN A 22 -3.58 -16.28 -5.71
CA GLN A 22 -4.53 -17.19 -6.33
C GLN A 22 -5.96 -16.89 -5.89
N ARG A 23 -6.90 -16.99 -6.84
CA ARG A 23 -8.33 -16.75 -6.59
C ARG A 23 -9.14 -18.01 -6.81
N GLY A 24 -10.13 -18.21 -5.94
CA GLY A 24 -11.11 -19.28 -6.06
C GLY A 24 -12.12 -19.01 -7.18
N THR A 25 -13.00 -19.98 -7.41
CA THR A 25 -14.10 -19.85 -8.38
C THR A 25 -15.13 -18.78 -7.99
N ASP A 26 -15.12 -18.34 -6.74
CA ASP A 26 -15.91 -17.23 -6.19
C ASP A 26 -15.22 -15.87 -6.33
N GLY A 27 -14.03 -15.82 -6.95
CA GLY A 27 -13.22 -14.62 -7.15
C GLY A 27 -12.49 -14.12 -5.90
N ARG A 28 -12.62 -14.80 -4.75
CA ARG A 28 -11.94 -14.45 -3.51
C ARG A 28 -10.51 -15.00 -3.52
N ILE A 29 -9.62 -14.32 -2.80
CA ILE A 29 -8.26 -14.84 -2.59
C ILE A 29 -8.34 -16.13 -1.80
N ILE A 30 -7.61 -17.16 -2.23
CA ILE A 30 -7.50 -18.44 -1.54
C ILE A 30 -6.59 -18.24 -0.32
N PRO A 31 -7.07 -18.45 0.92
CA PRO A 31 -6.22 -18.37 2.11
C PRO A 31 -5.16 -19.47 2.10
N LEU A 32 -4.06 -19.24 2.82
CA LEU A 32 -2.97 -20.19 3.00
C LEU A 32 -2.28 -20.60 1.68
N SER A 33 -2.43 -19.80 0.62
CA SER A 33 -1.64 -19.95 -0.61
C SER A 33 -0.25 -19.35 -0.44
N SER A 34 0.72 -19.88 -1.19
CA SER A 34 2.05 -19.26 -1.29
C SER A 34 2.09 -18.16 -2.33
N VAL A 35 2.83 -17.09 -2.07
CA VAL A 35 3.15 -16.04 -3.03
C VAL A 35 4.64 -15.72 -2.98
N THR A 36 5.25 -15.53 -4.15
CA THR A 36 6.67 -15.18 -4.26
C THR A 36 6.86 -13.67 -4.13
N ILE A 37 7.73 -13.25 -3.21
CA ILE A 37 8.05 -11.83 -3.02
C ILE A 37 8.84 -11.28 -4.21
N ASP A 38 8.63 -10.02 -4.53
CA ASP A 38 9.47 -9.30 -5.48
C ASP A 38 10.86 -9.03 -4.86
N PRO A 39 11.96 -9.30 -5.59
CA PRO A 39 13.30 -9.08 -5.06
C PRO A 39 13.66 -7.60 -4.92
N THR A 40 12.92 -6.68 -5.55
CA THR A 40 13.22 -5.23 -5.58
C THR A 40 13.13 -4.63 -4.18
N PRO A 41 14.25 -4.26 -3.53
CA PRO A 41 14.23 -3.81 -2.14
C PRO A 41 13.51 -2.48 -1.95
N GLU A 42 13.46 -1.65 -2.99
CA GLU A 42 12.84 -0.32 -3.00
C GLU A 42 11.31 -0.36 -2.89
N TRP A 43 10.70 -1.53 -3.12
CA TRP A 43 9.24 -1.74 -3.06
C TRP A 43 8.81 -2.38 -1.73
N ARG A 44 9.63 -2.23 -0.70
CA ARG A 44 9.39 -2.72 0.65
C ARG A 44 9.17 -1.54 1.57
N THR A 45 8.06 -1.57 2.30
CA THR A 45 7.77 -0.57 3.33
C THR A 45 7.60 -1.29 4.66
N THR A 46 8.34 -0.84 5.67
CA THR A 46 8.16 -1.29 7.05
C THR A 46 7.48 -0.19 7.86
N PHE A 47 6.38 -0.54 8.50
CA PHE A 47 5.72 0.27 9.50
C PHE A 47 5.98 -0.27 10.89
N THR A 48 6.08 0.61 11.87
CA THR A 48 5.96 0.27 13.30
C THR A 48 4.58 0.68 13.79
N GLY A 49 4.09 0.03 14.85
CA GLY A 49 2.81 0.39 15.42
C GLY A 49 2.44 -0.44 16.64
N ARG A 50 1.14 -0.49 16.91
CA ARG A 50 0.57 -1.31 17.99
C ARG A 50 -0.82 -1.82 17.62
N ILE A 51 -1.24 -2.86 18.31
CA ILE A 51 -2.60 -3.38 18.28
C ILE A 51 -3.25 -3.09 19.63
N VAL A 52 -4.41 -2.43 19.61
CA VAL A 52 -5.22 -2.15 20.81
C VAL A 52 -6.65 -2.56 20.51
N ASP A 53 -7.22 -3.43 21.34
CA ASP A 53 -8.58 -3.97 21.18
C ASP A 53 -8.85 -4.52 19.76
N GLY A 54 -7.90 -5.28 19.21
CA GLY A 54 -7.98 -5.90 17.88
C GLY A 54 -7.78 -4.94 16.70
N VAL A 55 -7.41 -3.68 16.97
CA VAL A 55 -7.16 -2.66 15.94
C VAL A 55 -5.67 -2.36 15.83
N LEU A 56 -5.07 -2.76 14.71
CA LEU A 56 -3.75 -2.30 14.29
C LEU A 56 -3.81 -0.81 13.95
N THR A 57 -2.89 -0.03 14.50
CA THR A 57 -2.58 1.34 14.05
C THR A 57 -1.08 1.51 13.95
N THR A 58 -0.61 1.94 12.78
CA THR A 58 0.81 2.22 12.57
C THR A 58 1.17 3.68 12.81
N ASP A 59 2.44 3.89 13.15
CA ASP A 59 3.11 5.17 13.02
C ASP A 59 3.23 5.57 11.54
N PRO A 60 3.44 6.87 11.25
CA PRO A 60 3.79 7.35 9.92
C PRO A 60 5.02 6.67 9.33
N ALA A 61 4.94 6.29 8.06
CA ALA A 61 6.10 5.92 7.27
C ALA A 61 6.01 6.47 5.84
N GLU A 62 7.15 6.51 5.14
CA GLU A 62 7.15 6.72 3.70
C GLU A 62 6.81 5.39 3.02
N PHE A 63 5.62 5.33 2.42
CA PHE A 63 5.12 4.13 1.77
C PHE A 63 5.50 4.12 0.31
N VAL A 64 6.01 2.98 -0.14
CA VAL A 64 6.33 2.70 -1.53
C VAL A 64 5.74 1.35 -1.91
N LEU A 65 5.01 1.32 -3.02
CA LEU A 65 4.49 0.11 -3.63
C LEU A 65 4.75 0.15 -5.12
N GLY A 66 5.56 -0.79 -5.60
CA GLY A 66 5.88 -0.93 -7.01
C GLY A 66 4.98 -1.93 -7.73
N ASP A 67 5.11 -1.92 -9.05
CA ASP A 67 4.38 -2.79 -9.99
C ASP A 67 2.86 -2.73 -9.84
N ILE A 68 2.33 -1.51 -9.70
CA ILE A 68 0.88 -1.31 -9.58
C ILE A 68 0.26 -1.10 -10.96
N ASP A 69 -0.64 -2.01 -11.34
CA ASP A 69 -1.54 -1.88 -12.47
C ASP A 69 -2.64 -0.83 -12.19
N LEU A 70 -2.31 0.46 -12.31
CA LEU A 70 -3.30 1.53 -12.18
C LEU A 70 -4.20 1.64 -13.42
N LEU A 71 -3.63 1.50 -14.63
CA LEU A 71 -4.35 1.55 -15.91
C LEU A 71 -3.55 0.86 -17.03
N VAL A 72 -3.56 -0.48 -17.11
CA VAL A 72 -3.14 -1.34 -18.25
C VAL A 72 -1.75 -1.10 -18.88
N ILE A 73 -0.98 -0.09 -18.46
CA ILE A 73 0.23 0.34 -19.15
C ILE A 73 1.25 0.88 -18.14
N PHE A 74 2.34 0.12 -18.02
CA PHE A 74 3.63 0.39 -17.36
C PHE A 74 3.76 0.11 -15.86
N ASP A 75 4.92 -0.42 -15.48
CA ASP A 75 5.42 -0.58 -14.11
C ASP A 75 5.41 0.79 -13.41
N ARG A 76 4.54 0.96 -12.42
CA ARG A 76 4.41 2.21 -11.65
C ARG A 76 4.74 2.00 -10.19
N VAL A 77 5.27 3.06 -9.60
CA VAL A 77 5.57 3.13 -8.18
C VAL A 77 4.63 4.14 -7.54
N LEU A 78 3.70 3.67 -6.72
CA LEU A 78 2.95 4.56 -5.83
C LEU A 78 3.83 4.91 -4.64
N ARG A 79 3.87 6.20 -4.31
CA ARG A 79 4.53 6.68 -3.10
C ARG A 79 3.58 7.57 -2.30
N LEU A 80 3.45 7.28 -1.01
CA LEU A 80 2.66 8.08 -0.10
C LEU A 80 3.54 8.52 1.05
N SER A 81 3.53 9.82 1.35
CA SER A 81 4.22 10.37 2.52
C SER A 81 3.32 10.36 3.75
N ASP A 82 3.91 10.27 4.96
CA ASP A 82 3.17 10.17 6.24
C ASP A 82 2.03 9.14 6.17
N ALA A 83 2.34 8.00 5.54
CA ALA A 83 1.39 6.93 5.33
C ALA A 83 1.11 6.19 6.64
N ARG A 84 -0.14 5.81 6.84
CA ARG A 84 -0.64 5.13 8.03
C ARG A 84 -1.55 3.99 7.63
N LEU A 85 -1.34 2.84 8.23
CA LEU A 85 -2.20 1.68 8.11
C LEU A 85 -3.03 1.55 9.39
N ARG A 86 -4.34 1.43 9.20
CA ARG A 86 -5.28 1.01 10.25
C ARG A 86 -6.01 -0.22 9.79
N ALA A 87 -5.99 -1.31 10.55
CA ALA A 87 -6.62 -2.55 10.16
C ALA A 87 -7.19 -3.33 11.35
N THR A 88 -8.13 -4.22 11.05
CA THR A 88 -8.68 -5.19 11.99
C THR A 88 -8.44 -6.60 11.49
N PHE A 89 -8.31 -7.54 12.42
CA PHE A 89 -8.10 -8.95 12.13
C PHE A 89 -9.39 -9.73 12.39
N THR A 90 -9.67 -10.74 11.56
CA THR A 90 -10.79 -11.65 11.78
C THR A 90 -10.34 -13.05 11.44
N GLU A 91 -10.50 -13.98 12.38
CA GLU A 91 -10.29 -15.39 12.11
C GLU A 91 -11.35 -15.88 11.12
N VAL A 92 -10.90 -16.60 10.10
CA VAL A 92 -11.75 -17.23 9.08
C VAL A 92 -11.51 -18.74 9.10
N ASP A 93 -11.82 -19.44 8.01
CA ASP A 93 -11.73 -20.89 7.94
C ASP A 93 -10.31 -21.43 8.23
N HIS A 94 -10.26 -22.53 8.99
CA HIS A 94 -9.04 -23.30 9.26
C HIS A 94 -7.89 -22.51 9.92
N GLY A 95 -8.22 -21.53 10.77
CA GLY A 95 -7.23 -20.72 11.49
C GLY A 95 -6.52 -19.69 10.61
N ALA A 96 -7.00 -19.49 9.38
CA ALA A 96 -6.55 -18.38 8.56
C ALA A 96 -7.05 -17.05 9.13
N VAL A 97 -6.28 -15.99 8.92
CA VAL A 97 -6.62 -14.63 9.37
C VAL A 97 -6.92 -13.76 8.16
N ARG A 98 -8.04 -13.06 8.21
CA ARG A 98 -8.37 -11.99 7.27
C ARG A 98 -8.00 -10.64 7.90
N VAL A 99 -7.45 -9.76 7.08
CA VAL A 99 -7.17 -8.36 7.42
C VAL A 99 -8.07 -7.48 6.56
N ASP A 100 -8.78 -6.56 7.18
CA ASP A 100 -9.50 -5.48 6.51
C ASP A 100 -9.03 -4.15 7.09
N GLY A 101 -8.68 -3.20 6.22
CA GLY A 101 -8.10 -1.95 6.70
C GLY A 101 -8.15 -0.81 5.70
N LEU A 102 -7.52 0.29 6.12
CA LEU A 102 -7.32 1.50 5.35
C LEU A 102 -5.84 1.88 5.40
N LEU A 103 -5.25 2.07 4.23
CA LEU A 103 -3.95 2.72 4.07
C LEU A 103 -4.21 4.15 3.61
N SER A 104 -3.76 5.12 4.38
CA SER A 104 -3.92 6.54 4.02
C SER A 104 -2.59 7.26 4.07
N GLY A 105 -2.40 8.25 3.22
CA GLY A 105 -1.19 9.08 3.19
C GLY A 105 -1.33 10.21 2.17
N TRP A 106 -0.25 10.95 1.95
CA TRP A 106 -0.25 12.08 1.02
C TRP A 106 0.43 11.70 -0.28
N TRP A 107 -0.25 11.96 -1.38
CA TRP A 107 0.33 11.83 -2.71
C TRP A 107 0.75 13.21 -3.20
N SER A 108 2.06 13.45 -3.27
CA SER A 108 2.59 14.72 -3.76
C SER A 108 2.29 14.92 -5.24
N ARG A 109 2.16 16.18 -5.65
CA ARG A 109 1.99 16.58 -7.04
C ARG A 109 3.12 16.07 -7.92
N GLU A 110 4.36 16.18 -7.45
CA GLU A 110 5.52 15.65 -8.17
C GLU A 110 5.38 14.15 -8.42
N ASN A 111 5.07 13.37 -7.39
CA ASN A 111 4.92 11.93 -7.53
C ASN A 111 3.70 11.55 -8.38
N MET A 112 2.60 12.28 -8.26
CA MET A 112 1.42 12.04 -9.08
C MET A 112 1.68 12.37 -10.55
N LEU A 113 2.36 13.47 -10.84
CA LEU A 113 2.78 13.82 -12.19
C LEU A 113 3.77 12.79 -12.73
N ASP A 114 4.74 12.33 -11.96
CA ASP A 114 5.66 11.27 -12.41
C ASP A 114 4.89 9.97 -12.73
N THR A 115 3.97 9.58 -11.86
CA THR A 115 3.18 8.35 -12.01
C THR A 115 2.19 8.44 -13.19
N ILE A 116 1.51 9.58 -13.35
CA ILE A 116 0.36 9.75 -14.26
C ILE A 116 0.72 10.46 -15.56
N SER A 117 1.80 11.26 -15.63
CA SER A 117 2.18 12.02 -16.85
C SER A 117 2.29 11.16 -18.10
N GLN A 118 2.77 9.92 -17.96
CA GLN A 118 2.85 9.00 -19.09
C GLN A 118 1.48 8.48 -19.52
N VAL A 119 0.53 8.28 -18.60
CA VAL A 119 -0.88 7.97 -18.92
C VAL A 119 -1.51 9.18 -19.61
N VAL A 120 -1.34 10.38 -19.05
CA VAL A 120 -1.83 11.66 -19.57
C VAL A 120 -1.31 11.90 -20.99
N THR A 121 -0.02 11.66 -21.20
CA THR A 121 0.62 11.71 -22.53
C THR A 121 0.01 10.68 -23.47
N ALA A 122 -0.21 9.43 -23.01
CA ALA A 122 -0.76 8.35 -23.82
C ALA A 122 -2.23 8.60 -24.22
N ILE A 123 -3.03 9.25 -23.36
CA ILE A 123 -4.45 9.57 -23.63
C ILE A 123 -4.67 10.96 -24.24
N GLY A 124 -3.60 11.72 -24.48
CA GLY A 124 -3.68 13.07 -25.06
C GLY A 124 -4.23 14.15 -24.11
N SER A 125 -4.25 13.89 -22.81
CA SER A 125 -4.58 14.87 -21.78
C SER A 125 -3.38 15.81 -21.57
N ASN A 126 -3.61 17.03 -21.10
CA ASN A 126 -2.53 17.97 -20.78
C ASN A 126 -2.24 18.00 -19.27
N ASP A 127 -0.98 18.25 -18.89
CA ASP A 127 -0.55 18.38 -17.49
C ASP A 127 -1.25 19.55 -16.76
N GLY A 128 -1.79 20.50 -17.53
CA GLY A 128 -2.54 21.66 -17.01
C GLY A 128 -3.83 21.27 -16.31
N GLU A 129 -4.54 20.24 -16.78
CA GLU A 129 -5.77 19.76 -16.14
C GLU A 129 -5.48 19.12 -14.77
N LEU A 130 -4.39 18.35 -14.65
CA LEU A 130 -3.92 17.84 -13.35
C LEU A 130 -3.48 18.98 -12.43
N ALA A 131 -2.74 19.96 -12.95
CA ALA A 131 -2.34 21.13 -12.16
C ALA A 131 -3.56 21.87 -11.56
N CYS A 132 -4.60 22.12 -12.37
CA CYS A 132 -5.85 22.73 -11.91
C CYS A 132 -6.57 21.87 -10.85
N ALA A 133 -6.52 20.54 -10.98
CA ALA A 133 -7.10 19.64 -9.98
C ALA A 133 -6.37 19.75 -8.64
N PHE A 134 -5.03 19.84 -8.63
CA PHE A 134 -4.25 20.10 -7.42
C PHE A 134 -4.60 21.44 -6.79
N ASP A 135 -4.68 22.52 -7.57
CA ASP A 135 -5.05 23.84 -7.03
C ASP A 135 -6.44 23.85 -6.37
N THR A 136 -7.34 22.95 -6.81
CA THR A 136 -8.72 22.87 -6.30
C THR A 136 -8.86 21.90 -5.11
N TRP A 137 -8.15 20.76 -5.14
CA TRP A 137 -8.41 19.62 -4.26
C TRP A 137 -7.25 19.25 -3.34
N ALA A 138 -6.07 19.84 -3.51
CA ALA A 138 -4.94 19.60 -2.62
C ALA A 138 -5.25 20.11 -1.20
N ASP A 139 -4.98 19.25 -0.21
CA ASP A 139 -5.41 19.42 1.17
C ASP A 139 -4.24 19.36 2.17
N ARG A 140 -3.00 19.22 1.68
CA ARG A 140 -1.78 19.39 2.50
C ARG A 140 -0.62 20.05 1.73
N SER A 141 0.15 20.85 2.47
CA SER A 141 1.36 21.56 2.03
C SER A 141 2.59 21.03 2.78
N THR A 142 3.72 20.88 2.09
CA THR A 142 5.05 20.71 2.71
C THR A 142 5.94 21.94 2.53
N ASP A 143 5.41 23.02 1.92
CA ASP A 143 6.21 24.07 1.29
C ASP A 143 5.43 25.40 1.11
N GLY A 144 4.85 25.92 2.21
CA GLY A 144 4.28 27.27 2.25
C GLY A 144 2.83 27.38 1.75
N GLU A 145 2.52 28.45 0.99
CA GLU A 145 1.15 28.88 0.61
C GLU A 145 0.48 28.05 -0.50
N THR A 146 1.21 27.16 -1.16
CA THR A 146 0.69 26.25 -2.21
C THR A 146 0.47 24.84 -1.66
N CYS A 147 -0.76 24.34 -1.74
CA CYS A 147 -1.06 22.92 -1.48
C CYS A 147 -0.56 22.07 -2.65
N ASN A 148 0.45 21.24 -2.40
CA ASN A 148 1.10 20.40 -3.42
C ASN A 148 0.88 18.90 -3.18
N SER A 149 -0.05 18.52 -2.31
CA SER A 149 -0.37 17.12 -2.06
C SER A 149 -1.86 16.90 -1.78
N MET A 150 -2.34 15.72 -2.14
CA MET A 150 -3.71 15.27 -1.86
C MET A 150 -3.67 14.09 -0.88
N SER A 151 -4.59 14.08 0.09
CA SER A 151 -4.86 12.88 0.87
C SER A 151 -5.40 11.79 -0.04
N MET A 152 -4.88 10.59 0.16
CA MET A 152 -5.35 9.39 -0.49
C MET A 152 -5.66 8.37 0.58
N THR A 153 -6.77 7.66 0.41
CA THR A 153 -7.13 6.51 1.25
C THR A 153 -7.47 5.33 0.35
N PHE A 154 -6.74 4.25 0.56
CA PHE A 154 -6.96 2.97 -0.09
C PHE A 154 -7.59 2.00 0.89
N LYS A 155 -8.64 1.30 0.46
CA LYS A 155 -9.11 0.12 1.17
C LYS A 155 -8.13 -1.01 0.93
N VAL A 156 -7.64 -1.61 2.00
CA VAL A 156 -6.76 -2.77 1.94
C VAL A 156 -7.47 -4.01 2.48
N GLY A 157 -7.19 -5.15 1.86
CA GLY A 157 -7.70 -6.44 2.28
C GLY A 157 -6.63 -7.50 2.05
N ALA A 158 -6.41 -8.36 3.04
CA ALA A 158 -5.46 -9.46 2.95
C ALA A 158 -6.02 -10.72 3.62
N VAL A 159 -5.44 -11.86 3.28
CA VAL A 159 -5.65 -13.14 3.97
C VAL A 159 -4.28 -13.74 4.27
N SER A 160 -4.18 -14.49 5.37
CA SER A 160 -2.95 -15.19 5.73
C SER A 160 -2.52 -16.14 4.62
N GLY A 161 -1.22 -16.17 4.34
CA GLY A 161 -0.60 -16.99 3.32
C GLY A 161 0.86 -17.28 3.67
N PHE A 162 1.57 -17.92 2.76
CA PHE A 162 3.00 -18.19 2.91
C PHE A 162 3.78 -17.31 1.94
N LEU A 163 4.81 -16.63 2.45
CA LEU A 163 5.72 -15.87 1.60
C LEU A 163 6.90 -16.76 1.22
N THR A 164 7.25 -16.78 -0.07
CA THR A 164 8.44 -17.47 -0.59
C THR A 164 9.41 -16.46 -1.22
N GLY A 165 10.69 -16.81 -1.33
CA GLY A 165 11.69 -15.98 -2.00
C GLY A 165 12.48 -15.02 -1.10
N PHE A 166 12.38 -15.17 0.23
CA PHE A 166 13.41 -14.60 1.11
C PHE A 166 14.73 -15.33 0.84
N GLU A 167 15.74 -14.61 0.36
CA GLU A 167 17.11 -15.06 0.56
C GLU A 167 17.32 -15.06 2.08
N THR A 168 17.50 -16.25 2.65
CA THR A 168 18.05 -16.37 3.99
C THR A 168 19.38 -15.64 3.96
N ALA A 169 19.52 -14.55 4.71
CA ALA A 169 20.84 -14.01 5.00
C ALA A 169 21.69 -15.17 5.50
N GLU A 170 22.70 -15.58 4.73
CA GLU A 170 23.69 -16.54 5.19
C GLU A 170 24.31 -15.96 6.46
N GLU A 171 24.09 -16.64 7.60
CA GLU A 171 24.70 -16.35 8.90
C GLU A 171 26.22 -16.60 8.90
#